data_AF-A0A174KJM6-F1
#
_entry.id   AF-A0A174KJM6-F1
#
_cell.length_a   1.000
_cell.length_b   1.000
_cell.length_c   1.000
_cell.angle_alpha   90.00
_cell.angle_beta   90.00
_cell.angle_gamma   90.00
#
_symmetry.space_group_name_H-M   'P 1'
#
loop_
_entity.id
_entity.type
_entity.pdbx_description
1 polymer ?
#
loop_
_entity_poly.entity_id
_entity_poly.type
_entity_poly.pdbx_seq_one_letter_code
_entity_poly.pdbx_strand_id
1 'polypeptide(L)'
;MYDTLIAFHILDLIQKSLERISFRFSDISCPDDFLLSESGMMKLDSICMKLTAIGESIKNLDKVTNKELLAQYPEIPWRYVI
;
A
#
# COMPACT_ATOMS: atom_id res chain seq x y z
N MET A 1 -6.61 -21.41 11.14
CA MET A 1 -7.43 -20.36 11.80
C MET A 1 -6.49 -19.36 12.45
N TYR A 2 -6.49 -18.12 11.95
CA TYR A 2 -5.66 -17.02 12.43
C TYR A 2 -6.51 -15.98 13.17
N ASP A 3 -5.84 -15.03 13.83
CA ASP A 3 -6.51 -13.93 14.51
C ASP A 3 -7.08 -12.92 13.50
N THR A 4 -8.40 -12.90 13.38
CA THR A 4 -9.12 -12.03 12.46
C THR A 4 -9.07 -10.56 12.84
N LEU A 5 -8.91 -10.24 14.13
CA LEU A 5 -8.79 -8.84 14.59
C LEU A 5 -7.47 -8.24 14.13
N ILE A 6 -6.38 -9.02 14.23
CA ILE A 6 -5.06 -8.59 13.74
C ILE A 6 -5.09 -8.41 12.22
N ALA A 7 -5.67 -9.39 11.49
CA ALA A 7 -5.79 -9.29 10.04
C ALA A 7 -6.61 -8.06 9.61
N PHE A 8 -7.75 -7.80 10.26
CA PHE A 8 -8.59 -6.64 10.00
C PHE A 8 -7.85 -5.32 10.28
N HIS A 9 -7.10 -5.25 11.38
CA HIS A 9 -6.30 -4.07 11.70
C HIS A 9 -5.26 -3.77 10.61
N ILE A 10 -4.58 -4.79 10.09
CA ILE A 10 -3.60 -4.60 9.00
C ILE A 10 -4.28 -4.13 7.72
N LEU A 11 -5.45 -4.68 7.38
CA LEU A 11 -6.25 -4.24 6.23
C LEU A 11 -6.67 -2.76 6.37
N ASP A 12 -7.09 -2.32 7.54
CA ASP A 12 -7.42 -0.92 7.84
C ASP A 12 -6.20 0.01 7.68
N LEU A 13 -5.00 -0.44 8.09
CA LEU A 13 -3.76 0.32 7.87
C LEU A 13 -3.41 0.46 6.38
N ILE A 14 -3.60 -0.61 5.61
CA ILE A 14 -3.40 -0.60 4.15
C ILE A 14 -4.38 0.36 3.50
N GLN A 15 -5.67 0.26 3.84
CA GLN A 15 -6.73 1.14 3.31
C GLN A 15 -6.42 2.61 3.59
N LYS A 16 -6.13 2.98 4.84
CA LYS A 16 -5.77 4.35 5.22
C LYS A 16 -4.54 4.87 4.47
N SER A 17 -3.57 4.00 4.21
CA SER A 17 -2.37 4.35 3.45
C SER A 17 -2.70 4.65 1.98
N LEU A 18 -3.57 3.84 1.36
CA LEU A 18 -4.06 4.03 -0.01
C LEU A 18 -4.90 5.31 -0.14
N GLU A 19 -5.77 5.60 0.81
CA GLU A 19 -6.55 6.84 0.85
C GLU A 19 -5.62 8.06 0.95
N ARG A 20 -4.56 7.98 1.77
CA ARG A 20 -3.57 9.05 1.90
C ARG A 20 -2.73 9.24 0.64
N ILE A 21 -2.40 8.17 -0.08
CA ILE A 21 -1.74 8.24 -1.39
C ILE A 21 -2.67 8.93 -2.38
N SER A 22 -3.92 8.47 -2.49
CA SER A 22 -4.92 9.04 -3.40
C SER A 22 -5.13 10.53 -3.16
N PHE A 23 -5.21 10.94 -1.89
CA PHE A 23 -5.28 12.36 -1.52
C PHE A 23 -4.04 13.16 -1.97
N ARG A 24 -2.83 12.59 -1.90
CA ARG A 24 -1.63 13.31 -2.34
C ARG A 24 -1.54 13.46 -3.86
N PHE A 25 -2.11 12.49 -4.58
CA PHE A 25 -2.23 12.54 -6.03
C PHE A 25 -3.31 13.51 -6.52
N SER A 26 -4.20 14.04 -5.68
CA SER A 26 -5.32 14.88 -6.15
C SER A 26 -4.88 16.13 -6.91
N ASP A 27 -3.71 16.66 -6.59
CA ASP A 27 -3.17 17.88 -7.21
C ASP A 27 -2.16 17.58 -8.33
N ILE A 28 -2.02 16.31 -8.72
CA ILE A 28 -1.08 15.85 -9.75
C ILE A 28 -1.90 15.51 -10.99
N SER A 29 -1.73 16.29 -12.05
CA SER A 29 -2.43 16.10 -13.32
C SER A 29 -1.59 15.28 -14.30
N CYS A 30 -0.27 15.40 -14.25
CA CYS A 30 0.67 14.60 -15.03
C CYS A 30 1.93 14.24 -14.24
N PRO A 31 2.73 13.25 -14.70
CA PRO A 31 3.96 12.84 -14.03
C PRO A 31 4.97 13.98 -13.89
N ASP A 32 5.00 14.92 -14.85
CA ASP A 32 5.93 16.05 -14.82
C ASP A 32 5.68 16.96 -13.60
N ASP A 33 4.44 17.04 -13.08
CA ASP A 33 4.11 17.86 -11.91
C ASP A 33 4.94 17.50 -10.67
N PHE A 34 5.40 16.24 -10.56
CA PHE A 34 6.31 15.83 -9.50
C PHE A 34 7.73 16.38 -9.67
N LEU A 35 8.17 16.64 -10.90
CA LEU A 35 9.55 16.99 -11.24
C LEU A 35 9.77 18.50 -11.36
N LEU A 36 8.70 19.28 -11.50
CA LEU A 36 8.76 20.73 -11.70
C LEU A 36 9.12 21.53 -10.44
N SER A 37 9.13 20.90 -9.25
CA SER A 37 9.48 21.58 -8.01
C SER A 37 10.05 20.63 -6.95
N GLU A 38 10.80 21.17 -6.00
CA GLU A 38 11.28 20.44 -4.82
C GLU A 38 10.10 19.85 -4.00
N SER A 39 9.01 20.61 -3.85
CA SER A 39 7.81 20.12 -3.17
C SER A 39 7.14 18.95 -3.91
N GLY A 40 7.14 18.99 -5.25
CA GLY A 40 6.69 17.88 -6.09
C GLY A 40 7.53 16.62 -5.85
N MET A 41 8.85 16.75 -5.85
CA MET A 41 9.76 15.63 -5.61
C MET A 41 9.59 15.06 -4.20
N MET A 42 9.46 15.91 -3.18
CA MET A 42 9.16 15.46 -1.81
C MET A 42 7.81 14.72 -1.72
N LYS A 43 6.80 15.16 -2.50
CA LYS A 43 5.50 14.48 -2.56
C LYS A 43 5.64 13.10 -3.19
N LEU A 44 6.40 12.97 -4.28
CA LEU A 44 6.73 11.70 -4.93
C LEU A 44 7.44 10.75 -3.96
N ASP A 45 8.51 11.20 -3.30
CA ASP A 45 9.23 10.40 -2.30
C ASP A 45 8.31 9.91 -1.19
N SER A 46 7.45 10.79 -0.69
CA SER A 46 6.49 10.44 0.36
C SER A 46 5.43 9.44 -0.10
N ILE A 47 5.06 9.44 -1.38
CA ILE A 47 4.17 8.44 -1.97
C ILE A 47 4.89 7.10 -2.11
N CYS A 48 6.12 7.10 -2.66
CA CYS A 48 6.96 5.91 -2.79
C CYS A 48 7.16 5.21 -1.44
N MET A 49 7.49 5.96 -0.38
CA MET A 49 7.62 5.41 0.97
C MET A 49 6.32 4.74 1.46
N LYS A 50 5.15 5.32 1.15
CA LYS A 50 3.87 4.72 1.53
C LYS A 50 3.57 3.46 0.75
N LEU A 51 3.89 3.41 -0.55
CA LEU A 51 3.74 2.21 -1.36
C LEU A 51 4.61 1.07 -0.83
N THR A 52 5.87 1.34 -0.47
CA THR A 52 6.75 0.36 0.18
C THR A 52 6.16 -0.14 1.51
N ALA A 53 5.63 0.76 2.35
CA ALA A 53 5.01 0.38 3.61
C ALA A 53 3.75 -0.48 3.42
N ILE A 54 2.99 -0.26 2.34
CA ILE A 54 1.84 -1.10 1.97
C ILE A 54 2.31 -2.50 1.58
N GLY A 55 3.35 -2.64 0.76
CA GLY A 55 3.93 -3.94 0.40
C GLY A 55 4.35 -4.75 1.65
N GLU A 56 5.08 -4.12 2.57
CA GLU A 56 5.45 -4.75 3.85
C GLU A 56 4.22 -5.10 4.72
N SER A 57 3.16 -4.27 4.69
CA SER A 57 1.91 -4.55 5.39
C SER A 57 1.18 -5.76 4.81
N ILE A 58 1.16 -5.91 3.48
CA ILE A 58 0.59 -7.08 2.80
C ILE A 58 1.40 -8.34 3.13
N LYS A 59 2.73 -8.24 3.19
CA LYS A 59 3.60 -9.35 3.61
C LYS A 59 3.33 -9.77 5.04
N ASN A 60 3.14 -8.80 5.92
CA ASN A 60 2.75 -9.07 7.30
C ASN A 60 1.35 -9.69 7.37
N LEU A 61 0.40 -9.22 6.56
CA LEU A 61 -0.94 -9.82 6.45
C LEU A 61 -0.87 -11.29 6.04
N ASP A 62 -0.08 -11.61 5.01
CA ASP A 62 0.14 -12.99 4.56
C ASP A 62 0.70 -13.87 5.69
N LYS A 63 1.66 -13.34 6.44
CA LYS A 63 2.24 -14.03 7.60
C LYS A 63 1.22 -14.28 8.71
N VAL A 64 0.49 -13.25 9.16
CA VAL A 64 -0.46 -13.40 10.29
C VAL A 64 -1.67 -14.24 9.91
N THR A 65 -2.02 -14.30 8.62
CA THR A 65 -3.10 -15.14 8.11
C THR A 65 -2.66 -16.55 7.76
N ASN A 66 -1.45 -16.96 8.14
CA ASN A 66 -0.86 -18.26 7.82
C ASN A 66 -0.87 -18.59 6.31
N LYS A 67 -0.81 -17.56 5.45
CA LYS A 67 -0.90 -17.66 3.98
C LYS A 67 -2.24 -18.19 3.47
N GLU A 68 -3.25 -18.30 4.34
CA GLU A 68 -4.57 -18.82 3.99
C GLU A 68 -5.45 -17.75 3.32
N LEU A 69 -5.25 -16.47 3.64
CA LEU A 69 -6.09 -15.38 3.12
C LEU A 69 -5.75 -15.01 1.67
N LEU A 70 -4.49 -14.67 1.38
CA LEU A 70 -4.11 -14.20 0.03
C LEU A 70 -4.29 -15.30 -1.03
N ALA A 71 -4.11 -16.57 -0.65
CA ALA A 71 -4.35 -17.72 -1.52
C ALA A 71 -5.81 -17.81 -2.04
N GLN A 72 -6.77 -17.16 -1.36
CA GLN A 72 -8.17 -17.10 -1.80
C GLN A 72 -8.40 -16.10 -2.95
N TYR A 73 -7.40 -15.27 -3.28
CA TYR A 73 -7.44 -14.26 -4.33
C TYR A 73 -6.32 -14.50 -5.36
N PRO A 74 -6.32 -15.64 -6.08
CA PRO A 74 -5.24 -16.03 -6.99
C PRO A 74 -5.13 -15.16 -8.26
N GLU A 75 -6.16 -14.37 -8.56
CA GLU A 75 -6.16 -13.39 -9.65
C GLU A 75 -5.16 -12.25 -9.43
N ILE A 76 -4.79 -12.00 -8.17
CA ILE A 76 -3.78 -11.00 -7.82
C ILE A 76 -2.41 -11.70 -7.78
N PRO A 77 -1.40 -11.20 -8.51
CA PRO A 77 -0.09 -11.82 -8.56
C PRO A 77 0.74 -11.44 -7.32
N TRP A 78 0.31 -11.90 -6.14
CA TRP A 78 0.82 -11.47 -4.83
C TRP A 78 2.34 -11.46 -4.73
N ARG A 79 3.04 -12.43 -5.35
CA ARG A 79 4.52 -12.48 -5.37
C ARG A 79 5.22 -11.25 -5.95
N TYR A 80 4.54 -10.43 -6.74
CA TYR A 80 5.07 -9.17 -7.27
C TYR A 80 4.63 -7.95 -6.45
N VAL A 81 3.77 -8.15 -5.46
CA VAL A 81 3.23 -7.12 -4.55
C VAL A 81 3.99 -7.14 -3.21
N ILE A 82 4.45 -8.31 -2.75
CA ILE A 82 5.18 -8.54 -1.49
C ILE A 82 6.69 -8.79 -1.67
#